data_AF-A0A420CWZ7-F1
#
_entry.id   AF-A0A420CWZ7-F1
#
_cell.length_a   1.000
_cell.length_b   1.000
_cell.length_c   1.000
_cell.angle_alpha   90.00
_cell.angle_beta   90.00
_cell.angle_gamma   90.00
#
_symmetry.space_group_name_H-M   'P 1'
#
loop_
_entity.id
_entity.type
_entity.pdbx_description
1 polymer ?
#
loop_
_entity_poly.entity_id
_entity_poly.type
_entity_poly.pdbx_seq_one_letter_code
_entity_poly.pdbx_strand_id
1 'polypeptide(L)'
;MKIKFSLFFLFSLYLFNAQISDQLKQLIDPIDKEYFDLTIKEDYDTDKYSKLSEMYNEIDKTATNDELFYLAVNGSTFIRINAISSLIDRNDKRIVDLYRYYSKFTLIYYQKMGCVVTAQDMALSSIRGKIMNKIKFYELYKHMKTQKNWELLFSNEDIEYYEKFNVGDFKLYVKAFDEIDKKFIPERIETNDSIKEIWKDNKLHVPSL
;
A
#
# COMPACT_ATOMS: atom_id res chain seq x y z
N MET A 1 -27.69 -31.77 -27.02
CA MET A 1 -27.62 -30.66 -26.04
C MET A 1 -26.73 -31.05 -24.85
N LYS A 2 -25.41 -31.17 -25.05
CA LYS A 2 -24.45 -31.66 -24.01
C LYS A 2 -23.18 -30.81 -23.87
N ILE A 3 -23.05 -29.71 -24.62
CA ILE A 3 -21.82 -28.90 -24.71
C ILE A 3 -21.85 -27.65 -23.80
N LYS A 4 -23.00 -27.32 -23.19
CA LYS A 4 -23.15 -26.10 -22.38
C LYS A 4 -22.68 -26.23 -20.92
N PHE A 5 -22.47 -27.44 -20.40
CA PHE A 5 -22.05 -27.65 -19.01
C PHE A 5 -20.52 -27.75 -18.81
N SER A 6 -19.75 -28.13 -19.84
CA SER A 6 -18.28 -28.24 -19.68
C SER A 6 -17.58 -26.87 -19.59
N LEU A 7 -18.11 -25.86 -20.29
CA LEU A 7 -17.61 -24.49 -20.21
C LEU A 7 -17.83 -23.84 -18.84
N PHE A 8 -18.92 -24.21 -18.15
CA PHE A 8 -19.20 -23.72 -16.79
C PHE A 8 -18.26 -24.35 -15.75
N PHE A 9 -17.88 -25.62 -15.95
CA PHE A 9 -16.93 -26.33 -15.09
C PHE A 9 -15.48 -25.84 -15.28
N LEU A 10 -15.10 -25.52 -16.52
CA LEU A 10 -13.83 -24.87 -16.82
C LEU A 10 -13.73 -23.47 -16.18
N PHE A 11 -14.83 -22.71 -16.15
CA PHE A 11 -14.87 -21.41 -15.47
C PHE A 11 -14.76 -21.51 -13.95
N SER A 12 -15.33 -22.55 -13.32
CA SER A 12 -15.16 -22.77 -11.88
C SER A 12 -13.72 -23.09 -11.50
N LEU A 13 -12.97 -23.80 -12.35
CA LEU A 13 -11.56 -24.14 -12.07
C LEU A 13 -10.62 -22.92 -12.07
N TYR A 14 -10.97 -21.83 -12.76
CA TYR A 14 -10.22 -20.57 -12.68
C TYR A 14 -10.50 -19.77 -11.39
N LEU A 15 -11.59 -20.06 -10.68
CA LEU A 15 -11.92 -19.43 -9.39
C LEU A 15 -11.31 -20.17 -8.19
N PHE A 16 -10.77 -21.38 -8.38
CA PHE A 16 -10.19 -22.20 -7.32
C PHE A 16 -8.69 -21.93 -7.03
N ASN A 17 -8.03 -21.01 -7.74
CA ASN A 17 -6.58 -20.83 -7.66
C ASN A 17 -6.09 -19.55 -6.95
N ALA A 18 -6.87 -18.99 -6.04
CA ALA A 18 -6.32 -18.06 -5.04
C ALA A 18 -6.33 -18.68 -3.63
N GLN A 19 -6.11 -20.00 -3.54
CA GLN A 19 -5.93 -20.65 -2.26
C GLN A 19 -4.52 -20.35 -1.75
N ILE A 20 -4.43 -19.64 -0.63
CA ILE A 20 -3.16 -19.47 0.09
C ILE A 20 -2.58 -20.85 0.41
N SER A 21 -1.28 -21.04 0.17
CA SER A 21 -0.60 -22.28 0.52
C SER A 21 -0.69 -22.60 2.01
N ASP A 22 -0.72 -23.89 2.36
CA ASP A 22 -0.82 -24.29 3.77
C ASP A 22 0.39 -23.84 4.59
N GLN A 23 1.57 -23.77 3.97
CA GLN A 23 2.76 -23.16 4.55
C GLN A 23 2.51 -21.70 4.93
N LEU A 24 1.93 -20.91 4.01
CA LEU A 24 1.69 -19.49 4.27
C LEU A 24 0.60 -19.28 5.31
N LYS A 25 -0.43 -20.14 5.37
CA LYS A 25 -1.43 -20.11 6.46
C LYS A 25 -0.78 -20.31 7.83
N GLN A 26 0.14 -21.27 7.95
CA GLN A 26 0.86 -21.52 9.21
C GLN A 26 1.71 -20.31 9.65
N LEU A 27 2.20 -19.51 8.71
CA LEU A 27 2.92 -18.27 9.01
C LEU A 27 1.98 -17.12 9.41
N ILE A 28 0.80 -17.04 8.82
CA ILE A 28 -0.19 -15.98 9.08
C ILE A 28 -0.87 -16.16 10.45
N ASP A 29 -1.28 -17.39 10.78
CA ASP A 29 -2.02 -17.70 12.01
C ASP A 29 -1.43 -17.09 13.30
N PRO A 30 -0.12 -17.21 13.59
CA PRO A 30 0.45 -16.61 14.79
C PRO A 30 0.51 -15.08 14.73
N ILE A 31 0.67 -14.48 13.54
CA ILE A 31 0.62 -13.01 13.36
C ILE A 31 -0.78 -12.50 13.65
N ASP A 32 -1.81 -13.15 13.10
CA ASP A 32 -3.20 -12.72 13.29
C ASP A 32 -3.63 -12.82 14.76
N LYS A 33 -3.20 -13.88 15.48
CA LYS A 33 -3.46 -14.03 16.91
C LYS A 33 -2.81 -12.92 17.73
N GLU A 34 -1.52 -12.67 17.52
CA GLU A 34 -0.77 -11.62 18.24
C GLU A 34 -1.31 -10.22 17.90
N TYR A 35 -1.58 -9.94 16.62
CA TYR A 35 -2.15 -8.66 16.19
C TYR A 35 -3.54 -8.44 16.79
N PHE A 36 -4.40 -9.46 16.78
CA PHE A 36 -5.73 -9.39 17.39
C PHE A 36 -5.65 -9.05 18.88
N ASP A 37 -4.76 -9.72 19.61
CA ASP A 37 -4.48 -9.47 21.02
C ASP A 37 -4.05 -8.02 21.30
N LEU A 38 -3.19 -7.45 20.45
CA LEU A 38 -2.78 -6.04 20.53
C LEU A 38 -3.96 -5.08 20.34
N THR A 39 -4.78 -5.32 19.30
CA THR A 39 -5.95 -4.47 19.02
C THR A 39 -6.98 -4.51 20.13
N ILE A 40 -7.27 -5.68 20.72
CA ILE A 40 -8.24 -5.78 21.83
C ILE A 40 -7.74 -5.05 23.08
N LYS A 41 -6.45 -5.17 23.39
CA LYS A 41 -5.87 -4.56 24.58
C LYS A 41 -5.65 -3.05 24.43
N GLU A 42 -5.93 -2.49 23.24
CA GLU A 42 -5.59 -1.11 22.82
C GLU A 42 -4.13 -0.74 23.13
N ASP A 43 -3.27 -1.75 23.18
CA ASP A 43 -1.90 -1.65 23.63
C ASP A 43 -1.02 -1.25 22.45
N TYR A 44 -0.26 -0.17 22.64
CA TYR A 44 0.77 0.21 21.68
C TYR A 44 2.11 -0.22 22.23
N ASP A 45 2.43 -1.48 21.96
CA ASP A 45 3.66 -2.13 22.39
C ASP A 45 4.62 -2.21 21.20
N THR A 46 5.61 -1.32 21.19
CA THR A 46 6.60 -1.21 20.10
C THR A 46 7.34 -2.52 19.86
N ASP A 47 7.64 -3.28 20.91
CA ASP A 47 8.39 -4.53 20.81
C ASP A 47 7.55 -5.61 20.15
N LYS A 48 6.25 -5.68 20.48
CA LYS A 48 5.32 -6.61 19.82
C LYS A 48 5.07 -6.23 18.36
N TYR A 49 4.94 -4.94 18.02
CA TYR A 49 4.84 -4.51 16.63
C TYR A 49 6.13 -4.79 15.83
N SER A 50 7.30 -4.68 16.46
CA SER A 50 8.57 -5.10 15.86
C SER A 50 8.57 -6.60 15.58
N LYS A 51 8.15 -7.42 16.54
CA LYS A 51 8.01 -8.87 16.39
C LYS A 51 7.04 -9.26 15.28
N LEU A 52 5.89 -8.59 15.17
CA LEU A 52 4.95 -8.80 14.06
C LEU A 52 5.61 -8.52 12.70
N SER A 53 6.43 -7.46 12.63
CA SER A 53 7.16 -7.10 11.40
C SER A 53 8.22 -8.15 11.05
N GLU A 54 8.95 -8.65 12.04
CA GLU A 54 9.91 -9.75 11.86
C GLU A 54 9.21 -11.03 11.37
N MET A 55 8.07 -11.40 11.96
CA MET A 55 7.28 -12.55 11.52
C MET A 55 6.77 -12.36 10.09
N TYR A 56 6.37 -11.14 9.72
CA TYR A 56 5.92 -10.84 8.37
C TYR A 56 7.03 -10.98 7.32
N ASN A 57 8.30 -10.73 7.67
CA ASN A 57 9.41 -10.88 6.71
C ASN A 57 9.49 -12.30 6.13
N GLU A 58 9.09 -13.33 6.87
CA GLU A 58 9.03 -14.71 6.36
C GLU A 58 7.86 -14.92 5.39
N ILE A 59 6.73 -14.25 5.61
CA ILE A 59 5.62 -14.20 4.64
C ILE A 59 6.11 -13.52 3.37
N ASP A 60 6.78 -12.37 3.47
CA ASP A 60 7.29 -11.65 2.30
C ASP A 60 8.26 -12.53 1.50
N LYS A 61 9.23 -13.19 2.14
CA LYS A 61 10.17 -14.07 1.41
C LYS A 61 9.49 -15.26 0.72
N THR A 62 8.40 -15.78 1.29
CA THR A 62 7.79 -17.05 0.85
C THR A 62 6.63 -16.84 -0.14
N ALA A 63 5.83 -15.79 0.06
CA ALA A 63 4.59 -15.60 -0.68
C ALA A 63 4.83 -15.22 -2.15
N THR A 64 4.05 -15.82 -3.04
CA THR A 64 3.92 -15.37 -4.42
C THR A 64 3.18 -14.03 -4.49
N ASN A 65 3.30 -13.30 -5.61
CA ASN A 65 2.53 -12.07 -5.78
C ASN A 65 1.01 -12.33 -5.79
N ASP A 66 0.56 -13.51 -6.23
CA ASP A 66 -0.86 -13.88 -6.24
C ASP A 66 -1.38 -14.08 -4.82
N GLU A 67 -0.60 -14.75 -3.96
CA GLU A 67 -0.91 -14.89 -2.54
C GLU A 67 -0.88 -13.53 -1.83
N LEU A 68 0.13 -12.70 -2.10
CA LEU A 68 0.16 -11.34 -1.56
C LEU A 68 -1.05 -10.51 -2.01
N PHE A 69 -1.46 -10.61 -3.27
CA PHE A 69 -2.66 -9.92 -3.76
C PHE A 69 -3.92 -10.41 -3.03
N TYR A 70 -4.05 -11.73 -2.84
CA TYR A 70 -5.14 -12.29 -2.04
C TYR A 70 -5.12 -11.76 -0.60
N LEU A 71 -3.95 -11.74 0.05
CA LEU A 71 -3.76 -11.26 1.42
C LEU A 71 -4.04 -9.75 1.54
N ALA A 72 -3.64 -8.97 0.55
CA ALA A 72 -3.93 -7.55 0.45
C ALA A 72 -5.43 -7.25 0.40
N VAL A 73 -6.28 -8.19 -0.02
CA VAL A 73 -7.74 -8.06 -0.09
C VAL A 73 -8.46 -8.74 1.08
N ASN A 74 -7.91 -9.83 1.64
CA ASN A 74 -8.63 -10.70 2.56
C ASN A 74 -8.01 -10.85 3.96
N GLY A 75 -6.75 -10.47 4.17
CA GLY A 75 -6.07 -10.64 5.45
C GLY A 75 -6.61 -9.76 6.59
N SER A 76 -6.02 -9.87 7.78
CA SER A 76 -6.19 -8.86 8.84
C SER A 76 -5.62 -7.50 8.39
N THR A 77 -5.95 -6.41 9.10
CA THR A 77 -5.44 -5.06 8.75
C THR A 77 -3.91 -5.03 8.67
N PHE A 78 -3.21 -5.67 9.61
CA PHE A 78 -1.76 -5.78 9.58
C PHE A 78 -1.26 -6.53 8.33
N ILE A 79 -1.85 -7.69 8.03
CA ILE A 79 -1.49 -8.49 6.85
C ILE A 79 -1.76 -7.73 5.55
N ARG A 80 -2.90 -7.03 5.44
CA ARG A 80 -3.26 -6.24 4.25
C ARG A 80 -2.23 -5.15 3.97
N ILE A 81 -1.90 -4.34 4.98
CA ILE A 81 -0.98 -3.21 4.84
C ILE A 81 0.40 -3.69 4.39
N ASN A 82 0.89 -4.77 5.02
CA ASN A 82 2.21 -5.28 4.70
C ASN A 82 2.21 -5.99 3.33
N ALA A 83 1.17 -6.73 2.96
CA ALA A 83 1.05 -7.34 1.64
C ALA A 83 0.97 -6.30 0.51
N ILE A 84 0.26 -5.19 0.76
CA ILE A 84 0.28 -4.01 -0.12
C ILE A 84 1.71 -3.48 -0.26
N SER A 85 2.45 -3.34 0.84
CA SER A 85 3.84 -2.87 0.82
C SER A 85 4.73 -3.78 -0.03
N SER A 86 4.66 -5.09 0.21
CA SER A 86 5.41 -6.09 -0.56
C SER A 86 5.10 -6.04 -2.06
N LEU A 87 3.82 -5.88 -2.45
CA LEU A 87 3.45 -5.73 -3.85
C LEU A 87 4.00 -4.44 -4.48
N ILE A 88 4.01 -3.33 -3.72
CA ILE A 88 4.64 -2.07 -4.15
C ILE A 88 6.15 -2.26 -4.32
N ASP A 89 6.81 -2.89 -3.37
CA ASP A 89 8.27 -3.14 -3.39
C ASP A 89 8.67 -4.06 -4.55
N ARG A 90 7.81 -5.01 -4.91
CA ARG A 90 7.96 -5.88 -6.09
C ARG A 90 7.48 -5.25 -7.39
N ASN A 91 6.99 -4.01 -7.36
CA ASN A 91 6.43 -3.29 -8.50
C ASN A 91 5.34 -4.10 -9.25
N ASP A 92 4.46 -4.78 -8.50
CA ASP A 92 3.35 -5.52 -9.09
C ASP A 92 2.27 -4.57 -9.62
N LYS A 93 1.94 -4.69 -10.92
CA LYS A 93 1.01 -3.79 -11.62
C LYS A 93 -0.41 -3.82 -11.05
N ARG A 94 -0.79 -4.90 -10.35
CA ARG A 94 -2.12 -5.02 -9.72
C ARG A 94 -2.30 -4.10 -8.52
N ILE A 95 -1.28 -3.34 -8.13
CA ILE A 95 -1.44 -2.26 -7.16
C ILE A 95 -2.50 -1.24 -7.60
N VAL A 96 -2.69 -1.04 -8.91
CA VAL A 96 -3.76 -0.21 -9.47
C VAL A 96 -5.13 -0.81 -9.20
N ASP A 97 -5.25 -2.14 -9.24
CA ASP A 97 -6.50 -2.83 -8.95
C ASP A 97 -6.82 -2.80 -7.45
N LEU A 98 -5.80 -2.93 -6.59
CA LEU A 98 -5.96 -2.73 -5.14
C LEU A 98 -6.38 -1.31 -4.80
N TYR A 99 -5.77 -0.30 -5.43
CA TYR A 99 -6.17 1.09 -5.25
C TYR A 99 -7.63 1.28 -5.65
N ARG A 100 -8.01 0.81 -6.84
CA ARG A 100 -9.41 0.87 -7.31
C ARG A 100 -10.37 0.17 -6.35
N TYR A 101 -10.00 -1.00 -5.83
CA TYR A 101 -10.80 -1.75 -4.89
C TYR A 101 -11.05 -0.93 -3.61
N TYR A 102 -9.99 -0.41 -2.99
CA TYR A 102 -10.10 0.36 -1.75
C TYR A 102 -10.67 1.77 -1.94
N SER A 103 -10.56 2.36 -3.12
CA SER A 103 -11.28 3.60 -3.45
C SER A 103 -12.79 3.38 -3.56
N LYS A 104 -13.22 2.21 -4.05
CA LYS A 104 -14.64 1.84 -4.16
C LYS A 104 -15.22 1.32 -2.83
N PHE A 105 -14.43 0.54 -2.11
CA PHE A 105 -14.80 -0.09 -0.84
C PHE A 105 -13.85 0.40 0.24
N THR A 106 -14.11 1.64 0.69
CA THR A 106 -13.26 2.35 1.62
C THR A 106 -13.03 1.55 2.90
N LEU A 107 -11.76 1.31 3.22
CA LEU A 107 -11.33 0.72 4.48
C LEU A 107 -10.54 1.77 5.26
N ILE A 108 -11.12 2.22 6.38
CA ILE A 108 -10.45 3.09 7.35
C ILE A 108 -9.96 2.22 8.51
N TYR A 109 -8.69 2.37 8.86
CA TYR A 109 -8.11 1.76 10.06
C TYR A 109 -7.47 2.84 10.94
N TYR A 110 -7.33 2.57 12.23
CA TYR A 110 -6.73 3.51 13.16
C TYR A 110 -5.30 3.09 13.49
N GLN A 111 -4.38 4.03 13.36
CA GLN A 111 -3.00 3.85 13.79
C GLN A 111 -2.75 4.72 15.03
N LYS A 112 -2.32 4.06 16.10
CA LYS A 112 -1.84 4.70 17.32
C LYS A 112 -0.33 4.89 17.21
N MET A 113 0.17 6.07 17.53
CA MET A 113 1.60 6.38 17.65
C MET A 113 1.78 7.18 18.93
N GLY A 114 2.21 6.51 20.01
CA GLY A 114 2.19 7.11 21.34
C GLY A 114 0.77 7.55 21.74
N CYS A 115 0.61 8.84 22.04
CA CYS A 115 -0.69 9.42 22.43
C CYS A 115 -1.55 9.89 21.24
N VAL A 116 -1.06 9.75 20.00
CA VAL A 116 -1.78 10.22 18.81
C VAL A 116 -2.47 9.03 18.14
N VAL A 117 -3.79 9.15 17.92
CA VAL A 117 -4.57 8.19 17.14
C VAL A 117 -4.99 8.86 15.85
N THR A 118 -4.64 8.27 14.72
CA THR A 118 -4.95 8.80 13.38
C THR A 118 -5.76 7.80 12.58
N ALA A 119 -6.82 8.27 11.94
CA ALA A 119 -7.53 7.50 10.92
C ALA A 119 -6.68 7.45 9.65
N GLN A 120 -6.52 6.25 9.10
CA GLN A 120 -5.76 5.96 7.90
C GLN A 120 -6.69 5.32 6.87
N ASP A 121 -6.62 5.82 5.64
CA ASP A 121 -7.38 5.28 4.52
C ASP A 121 -6.49 4.32 3.71
N MET A 122 -6.94 3.09 3.49
CA MET A 122 -6.12 2.06 2.84
C MET A 122 -5.67 2.48 1.43
N ALA A 123 -6.56 3.10 0.65
CA ALA A 123 -6.20 3.57 -0.69
C ALA A 123 -5.24 4.76 -0.60
N LEU A 124 -5.61 5.80 0.15
CA LEU A 124 -4.84 7.05 0.16
C LEU A 124 -3.54 6.96 0.95
N SER A 125 -3.57 6.40 2.14
CA SER A 125 -2.41 6.33 3.03
C SER A 125 -1.50 5.15 2.67
N SER A 126 -2.05 3.94 2.56
CA SER A 126 -1.24 2.72 2.46
C SER A 126 -0.80 2.39 1.03
N ILE A 127 -1.55 2.80 0.01
CA ILE A 127 -1.17 2.59 -1.40
C ILE A 127 -0.59 3.87 -2.00
N ARG A 128 -1.40 4.91 -2.17
CA ARG A 128 -0.97 6.16 -2.82
C ARG A 128 0.13 6.85 -2.03
N GLY A 129 -0.02 6.97 -0.71
CA GLY A 129 0.97 7.59 0.18
C GLY A 129 2.33 6.91 0.11
N LYS A 130 2.38 5.57 0.17
CA LYS A 130 3.63 4.81 0.01
C LYS A 130 4.28 5.02 -1.35
N ILE A 131 3.52 4.96 -2.44
CA ILE A 131 4.03 5.21 -3.80
C ILE A 131 4.56 6.64 -3.95
N MET A 132 3.81 7.63 -3.48
CA MET A 132 4.22 9.03 -3.51
C MET A 132 5.49 9.27 -2.69
N ASN A 133 5.62 8.63 -1.52
CA ASN A 133 6.83 8.70 -0.71
C ASN A 133 8.04 8.11 -1.45
N LYS A 134 7.90 6.93 -2.09
CA LYS A 134 8.99 6.35 -2.90
C LYS A 134 9.44 7.28 -4.03
N ILE A 135 8.48 7.89 -4.75
CA ILE A 135 8.79 8.89 -5.79
C ILE A 135 9.53 10.07 -5.17
N LYS A 136 9.01 10.64 -4.07
CA LYS A 136 9.60 11.81 -3.41
C LYS A 136 11.03 11.54 -2.94
N PHE A 137 11.30 10.40 -2.31
CA PHE A 137 12.64 10.05 -1.86
C PHE A 137 13.60 9.81 -3.01
N TYR A 138 13.15 9.21 -4.11
CA TYR A 138 13.97 9.08 -5.32
C TYR A 138 14.33 10.46 -5.91
N GLU A 139 13.36 11.38 -6.02
CA GLU A 139 13.64 12.73 -6.53
C GLU A 139 14.56 13.51 -5.59
N LEU A 140 14.40 13.34 -4.27
CA LEU A 140 15.35 13.89 -3.27
C LEU A 140 16.76 13.32 -3.49
N TYR A 141 16.90 12.01 -3.63
CA TYR A 141 18.17 11.36 -3.92
C TYR A 141 18.83 11.95 -5.18
N LYS A 142 18.07 12.07 -6.28
CA LYS A 142 18.55 12.66 -7.54
C LYS A 142 19.02 14.10 -7.37
N HIS A 143 18.30 14.90 -6.56
CA HIS A 143 18.70 16.27 -6.25
C HIS A 143 19.96 16.32 -5.38
N MET A 144 20.03 15.51 -4.33
CA MET A 144 21.17 15.50 -3.41
C MET A 144 22.45 15.06 -4.12
N LYS A 145 22.37 14.17 -5.11
CA LYS A 145 23.53 13.73 -5.91
C LYS A 145 24.26 14.87 -6.65
N THR A 146 23.65 16.05 -6.79
CA THR A 146 24.32 17.24 -7.36
C THR A 146 25.07 18.07 -6.32
N GLN A 147 24.97 17.72 -5.03
CA GLN A 147 25.56 18.45 -3.91
C GLN A 147 26.90 17.83 -3.50
N LYS A 148 27.74 18.61 -2.80
CA LYS A 148 28.97 18.07 -2.21
C LYS A 148 28.65 17.11 -1.05
N ASN A 149 29.44 16.05 -0.92
CA ASN A 149 29.35 15.06 0.15
C ASN A 149 27.98 14.36 0.25
N TRP A 150 27.27 14.23 -0.86
CA TRP A 150 25.93 13.62 -0.89
C TRP A 150 25.95 12.15 -0.45
N GLU A 151 27.09 11.47 -0.65
CA GLU A 151 27.30 10.09 -0.22
C GLU A 151 27.21 9.91 1.30
N LEU A 152 27.41 10.98 2.10
CA LEU A 152 27.27 10.94 3.56
C LEU A 152 25.80 10.91 4.01
N LEU A 153 24.86 11.17 3.11
CA LEU A 153 23.43 11.30 3.43
C LEU A 153 22.63 10.03 3.13
N PHE A 154 23.24 9.04 2.47
CA PHE A 154 22.60 7.81 2.05
C PHE A 154 23.47 6.62 2.42
N SER A 155 22.86 5.53 2.87
CA SER A 155 23.57 4.26 3.04
C SER A 155 23.98 3.68 1.67
N ASN A 156 24.91 2.74 1.65
CA ASN A 156 25.29 2.06 0.41
C ASN A 156 24.10 1.31 -0.20
N GLU A 157 23.26 0.73 0.66
CA GLU A 157 22.03 0.03 0.27
C GLU A 157 21.02 1.00 -0.37
N ASP A 158 20.84 2.19 0.19
CA ASP A 158 19.99 3.23 -0.39
C ASP A 158 20.48 3.65 -1.78
N ILE A 159 21.80 3.86 -1.92
CA ILE A 159 22.41 4.25 -3.18
C ILE A 159 22.15 3.16 -4.22
N GLU A 160 22.42 1.89 -3.90
CA GLU A 160 22.18 0.78 -4.81
C GLU A 160 20.70 0.67 -5.21
N TYR A 161 19.80 0.84 -4.25
CA TYR A 161 18.36 0.82 -4.49
C TYR A 161 17.93 1.94 -5.45
N TYR A 162 18.30 3.20 -5.18
CA TYR A 162 17.86 4.33 -5.99
C TYR A 162 18.50 4.38 -7.39
N GLU A 163 19.71 3.86 -7.58
CA GLU A 163 20.31 3.74 -8.92
C GLU A 163 19.55 2.77 -9.83
N LYS A 164 18.93 1.74 -9.25
CA LYS A 164 18.12 0.74 -9.96
C LYS A 164 16.62 1.07 -9.98
N PHE A 165 16.20 2.08 -9.24
CA PHE A 165 14.78 2.40 -9.04
C PHE A 165 14.13 2.94 -10.32
N ASN A 166 13.16 2.20 -10.87
CA ASN A 166 12.36 2.65 -12.00
C ASN A 166 11.19 3.54 -11.53
N VAL A 167 11.42 4.85 -11.42
CA VAL A 167 10.38 5.83 -11.06
C VAL A 167 9.24 5.92 -12.09
N GLY A 168 9.48 5.49 -13.33
CA GLY A 168 8.51 5.60 -14.44
C GLY A 168 7.22 4.84 -14.16
N ASP A 169 7.32 3.60 -13.69
CA ASP A 169 6.16 2.75 -13.39
C ASP A 169 5.30 3.36 -12.27
N PHE A 170 5.94 3.85 -11.20
CA PHE A 170 5.24 4.50 -10.09
C PHE A 170 4.53 5.78 -10.53
N LYS A 171 5.14 6.58 -11.41
CA LYS A 171 4.47 7.77 -11.99
C LYS A 171 3.26 7.39 -12.85
N LEU A 172 3.28 6.23 -13.53
CA LEU A 172 2.12 5.72 -14.26
C LEU A 172 1.01 5.26 -13.30
N TYR A 173 1.35 4.63 -12.17
CA TYR A 173 0.35 4.29 -11.14
C TYR A 173 -0.36 5.53 -10.60
N VAL A 174 0.39 6.60 -10.29
CA VAL A 174 -0.20 7.86 -9.81
C VAL A 174 -1.20 8.44 -10.81
N LYS A 175 -0.88 8.43 -12.12
CA LYS A 175 -1.84 8.87 -13.16
C LYS A 175 -3.09 7.99 -13.18
N ALA A 176 -2.94 6.68 -13.02
CA ALA A 176 -4.08 5.77 -12.95
C ALA A 176 -4.93 6.02 -11.69
N PHE A 177 -4.30 6.35 -10.56
CA PHE A 177 -4.99 6.73 -9.33
C PHE A 177 -5.81 8.00 -9.51
N ASP A 178 -5.28 9.01 -10.20
CA ASP A 178 -6.01 10.26 -10.48
C ASP A 178 -7.31 9.99 -11.27
N GLU A 179 -7.28 9.07 -12.23
CA GLU A 179 -8.49 8.67 -12.97
C GLU A 179 -9.47 7.85 -12.11
N ILE A 180 -8.96 7.05 -11.18
CA ILE A 180 -9.79 6.29 -10.22
C ILE A 180 -10.45 7.25 -9.22
N ASP A 181 -9.71 8.23 -8.71
CA ASP A 181 -10.18 9.21 -7.73
C ASP A 181 -11.35 10.02 -8.30
N LYS A 182 -11.27 10.43 -9.58
CA LYS A 182 -12.36 11.15 -10.28
C LYS A 182 -13.67 10.35 -10.30
N LYS A 183 -13.57 9.02 -10.28
CA LYS A 183 -14.72 8.13 -10.39
C LYS A 183 -15.27 7.72 -9.03
N PHE A 184 -14.41 7.42 -8.06
CA PHE A 184 -14.81 6.76 -6.82
C PHE A 184 -14.71 7.67 -5.59
N ILE A 185 -13.93 8.76 -5.66
CA ILE A 185 -13.75 9.68 -4.54
C ILE A 185 -13.81 11.15 -5.00
N PRO A 186 -14.82 11.57 -5.80
CA PRO A 186 -14.87 12.90 -6.40
C PRO A 186 -14.91 14.02 -5.35
N GLU A 187 -15.61 13.81 -4.23
CA GLU A 187 -15.72 14.79 -3.12
C GLU A 187 -14.36 15.13 -2.49
N ARG A 188 -13.40 14.18 -2.48
CA ARG A 188 -12.04 14.44 -1.98
C ARG A 188 -11.17 15.15 -3.02
N ILE A 189 -11.45 15.01 -4.32
CA ILE A 189 -10.79 15.81 -5.37
C ILE A 189 -11.23 17.26 -5.24
N GLU A 190 -12.53 17.52 -5.12
CA GLU A 190 -13.07 18.89 -4.96
C GLU A 190 -12.45 19.58 -3.74
N THR A 191 -12.30 18.86 -2.63
CA THR A 191 -11.64 19.38 -1.42
C THR A 191 -10.15 19.69 -1.69
N ASN A 192 -9.41 18.79 -2.34
CA ASN A 192 -7.98 19.02 -2.62
C ASN A 192 -7.73 20.13 -3.62
N ASP A 193 -8.55 20.24 -4.66
CA ASP A 193 -8.44 21.31 -5.66
C ASP A 193 -8.82 22.66 -5.04
N SER A 194 -9.86 22.68 -4.19
CA SER A 194 -10.17 23.85 -3.37
C SER A 194 -9.01 24.24 -2.46
N ILE A 195 -8.36 23.27 -1.78
CA ILE A 195 -7.18 23.54 -0.95
C ILE A 195 -6.01 24.07 -1.79
N LYS A 196 -5.75 23.53 -2.98
CA LYS A 196 -4.69 24.03 -3.88
C LYS A 196 -4.97 25.43 -4.39
N GLU A 197 -6.24 25.74 -4.70
CA GLU A 197 -6.63 27.10 -5.07
C GLU A 197 -6.47 28.07 -3.89
N ILE A 198 -6.88 27.63 -2.70
CA ILE A 198 -6.68 28.39 -1.45
C ILE A 198 -5.19 28.54 -1.13
N TRP A 199 -4.32 27.60 -1.51
CA TRP A 199 -2.87 27.62 -1.26
C TRP A 199 -2.03 27.77 -2.53
N LYS A 200 -2.45 28.67 -3.43
CA LYS A 200 -1.74 28.92 -4.68
C LYS A 200 -0.47 29.76 -4.46
N ASP A 201 0.59 29.47 -5.21
CA ASP A 201 1.87 30.20 -5.17
C ASP A 201 2.50 30.32 -3.77
N ASN A 202 2.30 29.30 -2.91
CA ASN A 202 2.69 29.29 -1.50
C ASN A 202 2.08 30.43 -0.67
N LYS A 203 0.93 30.96 -1.08
CA LYS A 203 0.18 32.00 -0.37
C LYS A 203 -1.23 31.53 -0.10
N LEU A 204 -1.78 31.96 1.03
CA LEU A 204 -3.18 31.74 1.35
C LEU A 204 -4.03 32.76 0.57
N HIS A 205 -4.86 32.25 -0.33
CA HIS A 205 -5.87 33.00 -1.08
C HIS A 205 -7.24 32.68 -0.49
N VAL A 206 -7.80 33.61 0.28
CA VAL A 206 -9.16 33.49 0.82
C VAL A 206 -10.13 34.04 -0.22
N PRO A 207 -11.11 33.24 -0.71
CA PRO A 207 -12.13 33.75 -1.62
C PRO A 207 -12.88 34.92 -0.96
N SER A 208 -13.07 36.02 -1.69
CA SER A 208 -13.91 37.12 -1.23
C SER A 208 -15.37 36.66 -1.22
N LEU A 209 -16.04 36.80 -0.06
CA LEU A 209 -17.47 36.55 0.15
C LEU A 209 -18.35 37.34 -0.82
#